data_AF-A0A6A5V9P7-F1
#
_entry.id   AF-A0A6A5V9P7-F1
#
_cell.length_a   1.000
_cell.length_b   1.000
_cell.length_c   1.000
_cell.angle_alpha   90.00
_cell.angle_beta   90.00
_cell.angle_gamma   90.00
#
_symmetry.space_group_name_H-M   'P 1'
#
loop_
_entity.id
_entity.type
_entity.pdbx_description
1 polymer ?
#
loop_
_entity_poly.entity_id
_entity_poly.type
_entity_poly.pdbx_seq_one_letter_code
_entity_poly.pdbx_strand_id
1 'polypeptide(L)'
;MDLDAPDVDALIERCNTLHEEVEHYVTAVDASQKQAKIPCPVEYRTLRSDFKNELAFLNKLKSANHPPEKARHYAVSSNLLYYEALWAAAKRSSGLLAFRKYFYWNRQKGSRVNGVGLRKGAKQGKTSALVDIVAADGMEWIRVSTISEKRLLFDLAKLGWQNDSDSDEEMDVAPSTNWEDEDDDDQVEIVKNARELARAARANPMRGHAPRLRYVLTRITTGKLKEVDMVLDKMRAVGVDVQCANEIPDTPSLEEALPNLLVDRSRTLSETLNIDCTILLALISDISHGECEILDWYPGEVRAQILEERKEKLLPTHLYPAIASHPMVTTQEAADQMNLIVDTLATDKEKIRANLLLAQRDRQNVSPDELLKEWLALSDHPAPKGFQLPIRVEPSNIDKRIGGLPAVAKKLEAELGPLNTSIFFYGWSTGLTTLSSNRARAKQIERLINEMGLKDGEAGPHIWLCGESRSLIAKHGRRRF
;
A
#
# COMPACT_ATOMS: atom_id res chain seq x y z
N MET A 1 -36.21 14.47 -31.17
CA MET A 1 -36.19 14.25 -29.71
C MET A 1 -35.20 15.25 -29.15
N ASP A 2 -35.74 16.35 -28.63
CA ASP A 2 -34.96 17.39 -27.97
C ASP A 2 -34.31 16.81 -26.72
N LEU A 3 -33.00 16.56 -26.80
CA LEU A 3 -32.17 16.40 -25.62
C LEU A 3 -31.89 17.82 -25.13
N ASP A 4 -32.45 18.18 -23.99
CA ASP A 4 -32.17 19.44 -23.30
C ASP A 4 -30.66 19.68 -23.23
N ALA A 5 -30.26 20.96 -23.34
CA ALA A 5 -28.87 21.33 -23.16
C ALA A 5 -28.38 20.82 -21.79
N PRO A 6 -27.16 20.26 -21.65
CA PRO A 6 -26.64 19.94 -20.33
C PRO A 6 -26.65 21.22 -19.48
N ASP A 7 -27.36 21.19 -18.37
CA ASP A 7 -27.41 22.30 -17.44
C ASP A 7 -26.03 22.50 -16.83
N VAL A 8 -25.34 23.55 -17.26
CA VAL A 8 -23.99 23.89 -16.82
C VAL A 8 -23.96 24.14 -15.31
N ASP A 9 -25.06 24.63 -14.72
CA ASP A 9 -25.14 24.86 -13.28
C ASP A 9 -25.18 23.53 -12.52
N ALA A 10 -25.97 22.56 -12.99
CA ALA A 10 -25.94 21.20 -12.44
C ALA A 10 -24.56 20.52 -12.59
N LEU A 11 -23.84 20.76 -13.69
CA LEU A 11 -22.46 20.25 -13.84
C LEU A 11 -21.50 20.87 -12.82
N ILE A 12 -21.61 22.18 -12.59
CA ILE A 12 -20.79 22.90 -11.61
C ILE A 12 -21.10 22.41 -10.19
N GLU A 13 -22.38 22.24 -9.85
CA GLU A 13 -22.80 21.74 -8.53
C GLU A 13 -22.20 20.36 -8.25
N ARG A 14 -22.36 19.41 -9.18
CA ARG A 14 -21.76 18.06 -9.04
C ARG A 14 -20.24 18.11 -8.94
N CYS A 15 -19.58 18.96 -9.73
CA CYS A 15 -18.14 19.13 -9.66
C CYS A 15 -17.66 19.76 -8.34
N ASN A 16 -18.45 20.67 -7.75
CA ASN A 16 -18.18 21.25 -6.44
C ASN A 16 -18.27 20.19 -5.34
N THR A 17 -19.37 19.42 -5.28
CA THR A 17 -19.52 18.32 -4.33
C THR A 17 -18.35 17.35 -4.41
N LEU A 18 -17.97 16.99 -5.64
CA LEU A 18 -16.85 16.11 -5.90
C LEU A 18 -15.50 16.69 -5.43
N HIS A 19 -15.29 18.00 -5.64
CA HIS A 19 -14.10 18.69 -5.17
C HIS A 19 -14.02 18.74 -3.64
N GLU A 20 -15.13 19.05 -2.97
CA GLU A 20 -15.23 19.09 -1.51
C GLU A 20 -14.93 17.72 -0.87
N GLU A 21 -15.49 16.64 -1.43
CA GLU A 21 -15.18 15.28 -0.97
C GLU A 21 -13.67 14.97 -1.07
N VAL A 22 -13.03 15.33 -2.19
CA VAL A 22 -11.59 15.11 -2.37
C VAL A 22 -10.76 15.95 -1.40
N GLU A 23 -11.14 17.20 -1.13
CA GLU A 23 -10.44 18.03 -0.13
C GLU A 23 -10.56 17.47 1.29
N HIS A 24 -11.72 16.90 1.63
CA HIS A 24 -11.93 16.22 2.90
C HIS A 24 -11.01 14.98 3.01
N TYR A 25 -10.96 14.15 1.96
CA TYR A 25 -10.03 13.03 1.89
C TYR A 25 -8.56 13.47 2.00
N VAL A 26 -8.14 14.52 1.28
CA VAL A 26 -6.77 15.04 1.31
C VAL A 26 -6.38 15.49 2.72
N THR A 27 -7.29 16.16 3.43
CA THR A 27 -7.07 16.59 4.81
C THR A 27 -6.85 15.39 5.74
N ALA A 28 -7.66 14.35 5.59
CA ALA A 28 -7.52 13.11 6.35
C ALA A 28 -6.20 12.37 6.04
N VAL A 29 -5.80 12.34 4.77
CA VAL A 29 -4.50 11.77 4.35
C VAL A 29 -3.33 12.53 4.94
N ASP A 30 -3.35 13.86 4.91
CA ASP A 30 -2.28 14.68 5.49
C ASP A 30 -2.17 14.50 7.00
N ALA A 31 -3.30 14.37 7.70
CA ALA A 31 -3.33 14.06 9.13
C ALA A 31 -2.73 12.66 9.40
N SER A 32 -3.18 11.64 8.66
CA SER A 32 -2.70 10.26 8.78
C SER A 32 -1.20 10.11 8.46
N GLN A 33 -0.71 10.75 7.38
CA GLN A 33 0.70 10.68 7.00
C GLN A 33 1.63 11.33 8.01
N LYS A 34 1.20 12.45 8.60
CA LYS A 34 1.96 13.11 9.67
C LYS A 34 2.10 12.20 10.89
N GLN A 35 1.03 11.48 11.24
CA GLN A 35 1.00 10.58 12.38
C GLN A 35 1.77 9.28 12.13
N ALA A 36 1.68 8.68 10.94
CA ALA A 36 2.21 7.34 10.68
C ALA A 36 3.60 7.32 9.98
N LYS A 37 4.19 8.48 9.67
CA LYS A 37 5.49 8.62 8.94
C LYS A 37 5.64 7.60 7.79
N ILE A 38 4.59 7.48 6.99
CA ILE A 38 4.44 6.42 5.99
C ILE A 38 5.63 6.48 5.00
N PRO A 39 6.41 5.38 4.85
CA PRO A 39 7.60 5.35 3.99
C PRO A 39 7.40 5.80 2.53
N CYS A 40 6.17 5.63 2.02
CA CYS A 40 5.74 6.08 0.70
C CYS A 40 4.49 6.94 0.88
N PRO A 41 4.58 8.27 0.75
CA PRO A 41 3.43 9.13 0.89
C PRO A 41 2.43 8.88 -0.24
N VAL A 42 1.15 8.94 0.08
CA VAL A 42 0.03 8.91 -0.85
C VAL A 42 0.15 10.07 -1.83
N GLU A 43 0.10 9.75 -3.12
CA GLU A 43 0.21 10.69 -4.24
C GLU A 43 -1.16 11.17 -4.71
N TYR A 44 -1.80 12.06 -3.93
CA TYR A 44 -3.12 12.63 -4.27
C TYR A 44 -3.05 13.94 -5.08
N ARG A 45 -1.85 14.52 -5.27
CA ARG A 45 -1.69 15.87 -5.86
C ARG A 45 -2.24 15.97 -7.29
N THR A 46 -2.07 14.93 -8.09
CA THR A 46 -2.60 14.87 -9.46
C THR A 46 -4.12 14.91 -9.44
N LEU A 47 -4.77 14.07 -8.62
CA LEU A 47 -6.22 14.04 -8.45
C LEU A 47 -6.77 15.42 -8.04
N ARG A 48 -6.17 16.02 -6.99
CA ARG A 48 -6.56 17.34 -6.49
C ARG A 48 -6.47 18.42 -7.57
N SER A 49 -5.38 18.40 -8.34
CA SER A 49 -5.18 19.34 -9.45
C SER A 49 -6.18 19.13 -10.57
N ASP A 50 -6.46 17.89 -10.95
CA ASP A 50 -7.38 17.55 -12.04
C ASP A 50 -8.80 18.06 -11.74
N PHE A 51 -9.28 17.84 -10.51
CA PHE A 51 -10.63 18.22 -10.10
C PHE A 51 -10.76 19.74 -9.98
N LYS A 52 -9.73 20.40 -9.43
CA LYS A 52 -9.66 21.86 -9.40
C LYS A 52 -9.67 22.47 -10.81
N ASN A 53 -8.92 21.88 -11.75
CA ASN A 53 -8.86 22.37 -13.12
C ASN A 53 -10.18 22.17 -13.86
N GLU A 54 -10.87 21.04 -13.65
CA GLU A 54 -12.20 20.78 -14.22
C GLU A 54 -13.24 21.78 -13.67
N LEU A 55 -13.24 22.02 -12.37
CA LEU A 55 -14.12 23.00 -11.75
C LEU A 55 -13.87 24.42 -12.29
N ALA A 56 -12.60 24.79 -12.47
CA ALA A 56 -12.24 26.07 -13.09
C ALA A 56 -12.70 26.16 -14.55
N PHE A 57 -12.62 25.07 -15.31
CA PHE A 57 -13.13 24.99 -16.69
C PHE A 57 -14.64 25.19 -16.74
N LEU A 58 -15.42 24.50 -15.89
CA LEU A 58 -16.87 24.61 -15.84
C LEU A 58 -17.32 26.01 -15.40
N ASN A 59 -16.67 26.60 -14.39
CA ASN A 59 -16.94 27.98 -13.98
C ASN A 59 -16.64 28.98 -15.10
N LYS A 60 -15.54 28.78 -15.85
CA LYS A 60 -15.22 29.61 -17.01
C LYS A 60 -16.29 29.47 -18.09
N LEU A 61 -16.78 28.25 -18.34
CA LEU A 61 -17.86 27.99 -19.29
C LEU A 61 -19.13 28.77 -18.95
N LYS A 62 -19.53 28.79 -17.66
CA LYS A 62 -20.64 29.61 -17.17
C LYS A 62 -20.41 31.11 -17.37
N SER A 63 -19.21 31.60 -17.04
CA SER A 63 -18.90 33.04 -17.15
C SER A 63 -18.83 33.56 -18.60
N ALA A 64 -18.54 32.69 -19.57
CA ALA A 64 -18.28 33.07 -20.95
C ALA A 64 -19.55 33.28 -21.81
N ASN A 65 -20.75 33.00 -21.27
CA ASN A 65 -22.06 33.19 -21.94
C ASN A 65 -22.05 32.78 -23.42
N HIS A 66 -21.54 31.58 -23.71
CA HIS A 66 -21.48 31.08 -25.07
C HIS A 66 -22.88 30.82 -25.66
N PRO A 67 -23.04 30.89 -26.99
CA PRO A 67 -24.24 30.41 -27.66
C PRO A 67 -24.59 28.97 -27.24
N PRO A 68 -25.88 28.61 -27.15
CA PRO A 68 -26.33 27.33 -26.58
C PRO A 68 -25.69 26.10 -27.26
N GLU A 69 -25.46 26.13 -28.57
CA GLU A 69 -24.79 25.05 -29.31
C GLU A 69 -23.32 24.87 -28.90
N LYS A 70 -22.59 25.98 -28.70
CA LYS A 70 -21.19 25.95 -28.23
C LYS A 70 -21.11 25.51 -26.77
N ALA A 71 -22.02 25.99 -25.93
CA ALA A 71 -22.12 25.58 -24.53
C ALA A 71 -22.38 24.06 -24.41
N ARG A 72 -23.29 23.52 -25.24
CA ARG A 72 -23.53 22.07 -25.33
C ARG A 72 -22.27 21.30 -25.74
N HIS A 73 -21.56 21.75 -26.78
CA HIS A 73 -20.32 21.10 -27.22
C HIS A 73 -19.26 21.09 -26.10
N TYR A 74 -19.09 22.20 -25.38
CA TYR A 74 -18.15 22.26 -24.25
C TYR A 74 -18.58 21.39 -23.06
N ALA A 75 -19.87 21.38 -22.73
CA ALA A 75 -20.42 20.53 -21.68
C ALA A 75 -20.22 19.03 -22.00
N VAL A 76 -20.39 18.63 -23.27
CA VAL A 76 -20.10 17.25 -23.72
C VAL A 76 -18.60 16.94 -23.69
N SER A 77 -17.73 17.95 -23.84
CA SER A 77 -16.27 17.79 -23.73
C SER A 77 -15.72 17.77 -22.30
N SER A 78 -16.58 18.00 -21.29
CA SER A 78 -16.20 17.94 -19.88
C SER A 78 -15.74 16.53 -19.49
N ASN A 79 -14.69 16.46 -18.66
CA ASN A 79 -14.20 15.20 -18.10
C ASN A 79 -14.92 14.83 -16.80
N LEU A 80 -15.93 15.60 -16.37
CA LEU A 80 -16.62 15.39 -15.10
C LEU A 80 -17.13 13.96 -14.94
N LEU A 81 -17.74 13.38 -15.99
CA LEU A 81 -18.25 12.00 -15.96
C LEU A 81 -17.13 10.99 -15.64
N TYR A 82 -15.93 11.21 -16.20
CA TYR A 82 -14.76 10.40 -15.88
C TYR A 82 -14.28 10.60 -14.45
N TYR A 83 -14.25 11.83 -13.93
CA TYR A 83 -13.84 12.10 -12.56
C TYR A 83 -14.84 11.58 -11.52
N GLU A 84 -16.14 11.64 -11.80
CA GLU A 84 -17.19 11.02 -10.99
C GLU A 84 -16.99 9.49 -10.95
N ALA A 85 -16.78 8.86 -12.10
CA ALA A 85 -16.49 7.43 -12.19
C ALA A 85 -15.21 7.04 -11.44
N LEU A 86 -14.15 7.84 -11.59
CA LEU A 86 -12.86 7.64 -10.93
C LEU A 86 -13.01 7.68 -9.42
N TRP A 87 -13.67 8.71 -8.89
CA TRP A 87 -13.83 8.87 -7.46
C TRP A 87 -14.79 7.85 -6.86
N ALA A 88 -15.87 7.51 -7.58
CA ALA A 88 -16.77 6.43 -7.17
C ALA A 88 -16.03 5.09 -7.06
N ALA A 89 -15.16 4.77 -8.03
CA ALA A 89 -14.33 3.55 -7.97
C ALA A 89 -13.33 3.60 -6.81
N ALA A 90 -12.74 4.77 -6.52
CA ALA A 90 -11.86 4.96 -5.38
C ALA A 90 -12.59 4.73 -4.05
N LYS A 91 -13.80 5.29 -3.88
CA LYS A 91 -14.63 5.12 -2.67
C LYS A 91 -15.03 3.66 -2.40
N ARG A 92 -15.08 2.81 -3.44
CA ARG A 92 -15.31 1.35 -3.32
C ARG A 92 -14.04 0.53 -3.07
N SER A 93 -12.92 1.19 -2.79
CA SER A 93 -11.62 0.55 -2.64
C SER A 93 -11.04 0.82 -1.24
N SER A 94 -9.82 0.38 -0.99
CA SER A 94 -9.13 0.59 0.29
C SER A 94 -7.68 1.01 0.09
N GLY A 95 -7.03 1.56 1.12
CA GLY A 95 -5.58 1.82 1.16
C GLY A 95 -5.06 2.54 -0.09
N LEU A 96 -5.64 3.69 -0.42
CA LEU A 96 -5.34 4.43 -1.63
C LEU A 96 -3.94 5.04 -1.58
N LEU A 97 -3.12 4.75 -2.60
CA LEU A 97 -1.72 5.19 -2.66
C LEU A 97 -1.44 6.23 -3.74
N ALA A 98 -2.08 6.16 -4.90
CA ALA A 98 -1.79 7.07 -6.00
C ALA A 98 -2.95 7.12 -6.99
N PHE A 99 -3.02 8.23 -7.72
CA PHE A 99 -3.98 8.44 -8.79
C PHE A 99 -3.27 8.78 -10.09
N ARG A 100 -3.76 8.23 -11.20
CA ARG A 100 -3.31 8.51 -12.58
C ARG A 100 -1.78 8.43 -12.72
N LYS A 101 -1.23 7.27 -12.34
CA LYS A 101 0.21 7.02 -12.30
C LYS A 101 0.62 6.10 -13.44
N TYR A 102 1.75 6.40 -14.08
CA TYR A 102 2.34 5.52 -15.10
C TYR A 102 3.31 4.53 -14.48
N PHE A 103 3.14 3.26 -14.86
CA PHE A 103 4.04 2.17 -14.54
C PHE A 103 4.70 1.66 -15.82
N TYR A 104 5.96 1.24 -15.72
CA TYR A 104 6.79 0.90 -16.88
C TYR A 104 7.29 -0.55 -16.77
N TRP A 105 7.43 -1.27 -17.89
CA TRP A 105 7.90 -2.66 -17.88
C TRP A 105 9.27 -2.92 -18.54
N ASN A 106 9.84 -1.97 -19.30
CA ASN A 106 11.19 -2.08 -19.87
C ASN A 106 12.16 -1.07 -19.23
N ARG A 107 12.42 -1.21 -17.93
CA ARG A 107 13.45 -0.41 -17.25
C ARG A 107 14.82 -1.08 -17.37
N GLN A 108 15.84 -0.34 -17.83
CA GLN A 108 17.23 -0.77 -17.69
C GLN A 108 17.54 -1.04 -16.21
N LYS A 109 18.22 -2.16 -15.92
CA LYS A 109 18.63 -2.58 -14.56
C LYS A 109 19.29 -1.41 -13.82
N GLY A 110 18.67 -0.96 -12.72
CA GLY A 110 19.19 0.12 -11.86
C GLY A 110 18.26 1.31 -11.64
N SER A 111 17.12 1.42 -12.35
CA SER A 111 16.15 2.50 -12.14
C SER A 111 15.17 2.18 -10.99
N ARG A 112 15.04 3.08 -10.00
CA ARG A 112 14.16 2.94 -8.82
C ARG A 112 12.72 2.56 -9.21
N VAL A 113 12.07 1.73 -8.39
CA VAL A 113 10.68 1.21 -8.49
C VAL A 113 9.59 2.31 -8.55
N ASN A 114 9.94 3.58 -8.47
CA ASN A 114 8.96 4.66 -8.40
C ASN A 114 8.38 4.95 -9.79
N GLY A 115 7.10 4.61 -10.01
CA GLY A 115 6.33 5.16 -11.14
C GLY A 115 6.40 6.69 -11.13
N VAL A 116 6.40 7.32 -12.31
CA VAL A 116 6.58 8.76 -12.43
C VAL A 116 5.19 9.39 -12.55
N GLY A 117 4.88 10.35 -11.68
CA GLY A 117 3.67 11.16 -11.82
C GLY A 117 3.72 12.02 -13.08
N LEU A 118 2.56 12.40 -13.62
CA LEU A 118 2.41 13.30 -14.76
C LEU A 118 3.00 14.71 -14.48
N ARG A 119 4.32 14.87 -14.56
CA ARG A 119 4.97 16.17 -14.72
C ARG A 119 5.73 16.18 -16.04
N LYS A 120 5.54 17.26 -16.81
CA LYS A 120 6.02 17.51 -18.18
C LYS A 120 7.40 16.89 -18.43
N GLY A 121 7.46 15.94 -19.36
CA GLY A 121 8.73 15.41 -19.89
C GLY A 121 8.88 13.88 -19.90
N ALA A 122 7.88 13.10 -19.51
CA ALA A 122 7.89 11.67 -19.78
C ALA A 122 7.72 11.46 -21.29
N LYS A 123 8.82 11.16 -22.00
CA LYS A 123 8.73 10.56 -23.33
C LYS A 123 7.82 9.34 -23.18
N GLN A 124 6.66 9.34 -23.84
CA GLN A 124 5.85 8.14 -24.05
C GLN A 124 6.73 7.12 -24.77
N GLY A 125 7.54 6.38 -24.02
CA GLY A 125 8.16 5.16 -24.50
C GLY A 125 7.05 4.12 -24.61
N LYS A 126 7.10 3.29 -25.64
CA LYS A 126 6.15 2.20 -25.98
C LYS A 126 5.93 1.15 -24.86
N THR A 127 6.35 1.42 -23.63
CA THR A 127 6.46 0.44 -22.53
C THR A 127 5.96 1.00 -21.20
N SER A 128 4.81 1.69 -21.22
CA SER A 128 4.18 2.24 -20.02
C SER A 128 2.66 2.08 -20.03
N ALA A 129 2.07 1.79 -18.88
CA ALA A 129 0.63 1.71 -18.69
C ALA A 129 0.17 2.75 -17.66
N LEU A 130 -0.97 3.39 -17.94
CA LEU A 130 -1.63 4.28 -17.00
C LEU A 130 -2.49 3.48 -16.03
N VAL A 131 -2.29 3.70 -14.74
CA VAL A 131 -3.13 3.21 -13.65
C VAL A 131 -3.88 4.39 -13.06
N ASP A 132 -5.21 4.32 -13.02
CA ASP A 132 -6.01 5.44 -12.54
C ASP A 132 -6.05 5.50 -11.02
N ILE A 133 -6.09 4.35 -10.36
CA ILE A 133 -6.07 4.23 -8.90
C ILE A 133 -5.15 3.09 -8.50
N VAL A 134 -4.22 3.37 -7.60
CA VAL A 134 -3.44 2.35 -6.89
C VAL A 134 -4.08 2.18 -5.51
N ALA A 135 -4.66 1.01 -5.27
CA ALA A 135 -5.45 0.68 -4.08
C ALA A 135 -4.91 -0.58 -3.38
N ALA A 136 -5.56 -0.97 -2.28
CA ALA A 136 -5.21 -2.09 -1.43
C ALA A 136 -3.72 -2.08 -1.03
N ASP A 137 -3.22 -0.92 -0.60
CA ASP A 137 -1.81 -0.70 -0.25
C ASP A 137 -0.83 -1.08 -1.38
N GLY A 138 -1.27 -0.95 -2.64
CA GLY A 138 -0.49 -1.24 -3.84
C GLY A 138 -0.73 -2.62 -4.45
N MET A 139 -1.50 -3.47 -3.77
CA MET A 139 -1.83 -4.82 -4.24
C MET A 139 -2.95 -4.83 -5.29
N GLU A 140 -3.61 -3.70 -5.55
CA GLU A 140 -4.64 -3.57 -6.58
C GLU A 140 -4.41 -2.34 -7.46
N TRP A 141 -4.48 -2.52 -8.77
CA TRP A 141 -4.46 -1.45 -9.76
C TRP A 141 -5.80 -1.39 -10.49
N ILE A 142 -6.39 -0.21 -10.52
CA ILE A 142 -7.70 0.02 -11.11
C ILE A 142 -7.55 0.95 -12.32
N ARG A 143 -8.13 0.54 -13.44
CA ARG A 143 -8.34 1.37 -14.63
C ARG A 143 -9.83 1.67 -14.77
N VAL A 144 -10.18 2.93 -14.94
CA VAL A 144 -11.57 3.38 -15.08
C VAL A 144 -11.76 3.87 -16.51
N SER A 145 -12.82 3.40 -17.17
CA SER A 145 -13.21 3.86 -18.50
C SER A 145 -14.69 4.22 -18.57
N THR A 146 -14.96 5.28 -19.30
CA THR A 146 -16.29 5.81 -19.61
C THR A 146 -16.63 5.63 -21.09
N ILE A 147 -15.93 4.72 -21.78
CA ILE A 147 -16.26 4.34 -23.16
C ILE A 147 -17.69 3.78 -23.21
N SER A 148 -18.45 4.23 -24.21
CA SER A 148 -19.82 3.73 -24.43
C SER A 148 -19.82 2.51 -25.35
N GLU A 149 -20.83 1.66 -25.22
CA GLU A 149 -21.08 0.52 -26.13
C GLU A 149 -21.03 0.95 -27.62
N LYS A 150 -21.67 2.07 -27.97
CA LYS A 150 -21.67 2.62 -29.33
C LYS A 150 -20.25 2.93 -29.83
N ARG A 151 -19.41 3.49 -28.97
CA ARG A 151 -18.02 3.81 -29.32
C ARG A 151 -17.21 2.54 -29.50
N LEU A 152 -17.40 1.56 -28.62
CA LEU A 152 -16.72 0.27 -28.71
C LEU A 152 -17.09 -0.48 -30.01
N LEU A 153 -18.36 -0.49 -30.39
CA LEU A 153 -18.80 -1.07 -31.67
C LEU A 153 -18.19 -0.37 -32.88
N PHE A 154 -18.06 0.97 -32.83
CA PHE A 154 -17.41 1.72 -33.89
C PHE A 154 -15.92 1.35 -34.02
N ASP A 155 -15.23 1.19 -32.88
CA ASP A 155 -13.83 0.79 -32.86
C ASP A 155 -13.66 -0.66 -33.38
N LEU A 156 -14.60 -1.56 -33.06
CA LEU A 156 -14.65 -2.91 -33.64
C LEU A 156 -14.85 -2.88 -35.16
N ALA A 157 -15.81 -2.10 -35.66
CA ALA A 157 -16.07 -1.98 -37.09
C ALA A 157 -14.86 -1.42 -37.86
N LYS A 158 -14.10 -0.49 -37.26
CA LYS A 158 -12.88 0.07 -37.85
C LYS A 158 -11.78 -0.98 -38.05
N LEU A 159 -11.73 -2.00 -37.20
CA LEU A 159 -10.80 -3.12 -37.30
C LEU A 159 -11.25 -4.19 -38.31
N GLY A 160 -12.25 -3.88 -39.15
CA GLY A 160 -12.73 -4.80 -40.18
C GLY A 160 -13.56 -5.94 -39.62
N TRP A 161 -14.11 -5.80 -38.41
CA TRP A 161 -15.01 -6.79 -37.83
C TRP A 161 -16.32 -6.83 -38.62
N GLN A 162 -16.40 -7.76 -39.58
CA GLN A 162 -17.60 -8.09 -40.35
C GLN A 162 -18.31 -9.24 -39.63
N ASN A 163 -19.60 -9.04 -39.32
CA ASN A 163 -20.44 -10.06 -38.70
C ASN A 163 -20.79 -11.11 -39.76
N ASP A 164 -19.84 -11.96 -40.12
CA ASP A 164 -20.07 -13.12 -40.99
C ASP A 164 -20.78 -14.21 -40.17
N SER A 165 -22.01 -13.92 -39.75
CA SER A 165 -22.97 -14.96 -39.39
C SER A 165 -23.53 -15.54 -40.68
N ASP A 166 -22.76 -16.45 -41.29
CA ASP A 166 -23.21 -17.60 -42.09
C ASP A 166 -21.97 -18.36 -42.61
N SER A 167 -21.34 -19.19 -41.76
CA SER A 167 -20.61 -20.37 -42.23
C SER A 167 -20.39 -21.34 -41.07
N ASP A 168 -21.19 -22.41 -41.04
CA ASP A 168 -20.91 -23.64 -40.30
C ASP A 168 -19.65 -24.29 -40.90
N GLU A 169 -18.47 -24.04 -40.34
CA GLU A 169 -17.33 -24.94 -40.54
C GLU A 169 -16.58 -25.15 -39.22
N GLU A 170 -16.44 -26.43 -38.85
CA GLU A 170 -15.76 -26.94 -37.67
C GLU A 170 -14.33 -26.39 -37.59
N MET A 171 -14.03 -25.63 -36.55
CA MET A 171 -12.69 -25.07 -36.36
C MET A 171 -11.93 -25.86 -35.29
N ASP A 172 -10.91 -26.56 -35.77
CA ASP A 172 -9.95 -27.37 -35.02
C ASP A 172 -9.33 -26.62 -33.82
N VAL A 173 -9.07 -27.39 -32.77
CA VAL A 173 -8.48 -26.95 -31.50
C VAL A 173 -7.02 -26.52 -31.74
N ALA A 174 -6.79 -25.21 -31.86
CA ALA A 174 -5.44 -24.64 -31.98
C ALA A 174 -4.67 -24.78 -30.65
N PRO A 175 -3.38 -25.16 -30.66
CA PRO A 175 -2.57 -25.27 -29.46
C PRO A 175 -2.22 -23.89 -28.91
N SER A 176 -2.07 -23.79 -27.59
CA SER A 176 -1.81 -22.57 -26.82
C SER A 176 -0.68 -21.71 -27.41
N THR A 177 -1.05 -20.63 -28.11
CA THR A 177 -0.12 -19.67 -28.68
C THR A 177 0.40 -18.71 -27.62
N ASN A 178 1.68 -18.37 -27.72
CA ASN A 178 2.41 -17.49 -26.81
C ASN A 178 1.89 -16.05 -26.95
N TRP A 179 1.04 -15.58 -26.03
CA TRP A 179 0.39 -14.25 -26.01
C TRP A 179 1.33 -13.03 -25.98
N GLU A 180 2.65 -13.25 -26.03
CA GLU A 180 3.65 -12.18 -25.88
C GLU A 180 4.02 -11.48 -27.19
N ASP A 181 3.80 -12.12 -28.35
CA ASP A 181 4.28 -11.67 -29.67
C ASP A 181 3.18 -11.41 -30.73
N GLU A 182 1.90 -11.37 -30.37
CA GLU A 182 0.85 -10.96 -31.32
C GLU A 182 0.93 -9.45 -31.60
N ASP A 183 0.96 -9.06 -32.88
CA ASP A 183 0.85 -7.68 -33.34
C ASP A 183 -0.39 -7.01 -32.70
N ASP A 184 -0.14 -6.10 -31.74
CA ASP A 184 -1.17 -5.34 -31.01
C ASP A 184 -1.93 -4.33 -31.91
N ASP A 185 -1.74 -4.37 -33.24
CA ASP A 185 -2.30 -3.43 -34.21
C ASP A 185 -3.74 -3.80 -34.66
N ASP A 186 -4.14 -5.07 -34.55
CA ASP A 186 -5.49 -5.55 -34.93
C ASP A 186 -6.48 -5.59 -33.74
N GLN A 187 -6.15 -4.93 -32.63
CA GLN A 187 -6.94 -5.01 -31.40
C GLN A 187 -7.61 -3.69 -31.02
N VAL A 188 -8.77 -3.82 -30.39
CA VAL A 188 -9.48 -2.68 -29.80
C VAL A 188 -8.60 -2.08 -28.70
N GLU A 189 -8.53 -0.75 -28.67
CA GLU A 189 -7.69 0.02 -27.74
C GLU A 189 -7.87 -0.40 -26.26
N ILE A 190 -9.09 -0.77 -25.85
CA ILE A 190 -9.37 -1.22 -24.49
C ILE A 190 -8.66 -2.54 -24.13
N VAL A 191 -8.55 -3.48 -25.07
CA VAL A 191 -7.86 -4.76 -24.90
C VAL A 191 -6.35 -4.52 -24.87
N LYS A 192 -5.85 -3.66 -25.75
CA LYS A 192 -4.44 -3.22 -25.74
C LYS A 192 -4.05 -2.61 -24.40
N ASN A 193 -4.87 -1.69 -23.89
CA ASN A 193 -4.67 -1.09 -22.57
C ASN A 193 -4.67 -2.14 -21.44
N ALA A 194 -5.53 -3.16 -21.51
CA ALA A 194 -5.54 -4.26 -20.54
C ALA A 194 -4.25 -5.09 -20.58
N ARG A 195 -3.73 -5.39 -21.79
CA ARG A 195 -2.44 -6.10 -21.96
C ARG A 195 -1.26 -5.28 -21.46
N GLU A 196 -1.20 -4.00 -21.81
CA GLU A 196 -0.16 -3.08 -21.31
C GLU A 196 -0.19 -3.00 -19.78
N LEU A 197 -1.39 -2.93 -19.19
CA LEU A 197 -1.58 -2.94 -17.74
C LEU A 197 -1.09 -4.25 -17.11
N ALA A 198 -1.38 -5.41 -17.72
CA ALA A 198 -0.88 -6.71 -17.29
C ALA A 198 0.65 -6.82 -17.37
N ARG A 199 1.26 -6.37 -18.48
CA ARG A 199 2.72 -6.30 -18.64
C ARG A 199 3.34 -5.40 -17.57
N ALA A 200 2.76 -4.23 -17.32
CA ALA A 200 3.21 -3.30 -16.30
C ALA A 200 3.09 -3.89 -14.88
N ALA A 201 2.00 -4.57 -14.55
CA ALA A 201 1.79 -5.17 -13.24
C ALA A 201 2.79 -6.29 -12.96
N ARG A 202 3.03 -7.18 -13.94
CA ARG A 202 4.04 -8.25 -13.83
C ARG A 202 5.45 -7.70 -13.62
N ALA A 203 5.78 -6.57 -14.25
CA ALA A 203 7.09 -5.93 -14.11
C ALA A 203 7.25 -5.07 -12.83
N ASN A 204 6.16 -4.80 -12.10
CA ASN A 204 6.19 -4.02 -10.86
C ASN A 204 5.49 -4.79 -9.73
N PRO A 205 6.03 -5.96 -9.33
CA PRO A 205 5.44 -6.75 -8.27
C PRO A 205 5.51 -6.03 -6.92
N MET A 206 4.48 -6.24 -6.13
CA MET A 206 4.33 -5.77 -4.76
C MET A 206 4.19 -6.97 -3.84
N ARG A 207 5.04 -7.06 -2.82
CA ARG A 207 5.10 -8.20 -1.89
C ARG A 207 5.19 -9.55 -2.62
N GLY A 208 5.99 -9.59 -3.68
CA GLY A 208 6.26 -10.78 -4.49
C GLY A 208 5.21 -11.14 -5.53
N HIS A 209 4.12 -10.38 -5.63
CA HIS A 209 3.03 -10.68 -6.55
C HIS A 209 2.79 -9.51 -7.50
N ALA A 210 2.37 -9.82 -8.73
CA ALA A 210 1.80 -8.80 -9.60
C ALA A 210 0.51 -8.25 -8.94
N PRO A 211 0.30 -6.92 -8.92
CA PRO A 211 -0.94 -6.34 -8.40
C PRO A 211 -2.16 -6.89 -9.14
N ARG A 212 -3.25 -7.12 -8.40
CA ARG A 212 -4.54 -7.50 -8.98
C ARG A 212 -5.03 -6.37 -9.89
N LEU A 213 -5.45 -6.73 -11.09
CA LEU A 213 -5.95 -5.76 -12.06
C LEU A 213 -7.46 -5.73 -12.08
N ARG A 214 -8.03 -4.54 -11.92
CA ARG A 214 -9.47 -4.31 -12.03
C ARG A 214 -9.75 -3.23 -13.08
N TYR A 215 -10.65 -3.51 -14.00
CA TYR A 215 -11.08 -2.59 -15.06
C TYR A 215 -12.55 -2.25 -14.87
N VAL A 216 -12.85 -0.98 -14.60
CA VAL A 216 -14.20 -0.50 -14.33
C VAL A 216 -14.77 0.18 -15.57
N LEU A 217 -15.82 -0.40 -16.14
CA LEU A 217 -16.51 0.05 -17.35
C LEU A 217 -17.89 0.59 -17.02
N THR A 218 -17.94 1.89 -16.74
CA THR A 218 -19.15 2.55 -16.21
C THR A 218 -20.31 2.69 -17.21
N ARG A 219 -20.07 2.43 -18.50
CA ARG A 219 -21.04 2.65 -19.58
C ARG A 219 -21.16 1.46 -20.55
N ILE A 220 -20.70 0.30 -20.12
CA ILE A 220 -20.84 -0.98 -20.82
C ILE A 220 -21.65 -1.91 -19.92
N THR A 221 -22.61 -2.63 -20.50
CA THR A 221 -23.42 -3.63 -19.80
C THR A 221 -23.07 -5.02 -20.31
N THR A 222 -22.72 -5.95 -19.42
CA THR A 222 -22.47 -7.35 -19.80
C THR A 222 -23.77 -8.05 -20.21
N GLY A 223 -23.71 -8.94 -21.21
CA GLY A 223 -24.84 -9.74 -21.67
C GLY A 223 -25.82 -9.00 -22.58
N LYS A 224 -25.53 -7.74 -22.93
CA LYS A 224 -26.40 -6.92 -23.77
C LYS A 224 -26.11 -7.11 -25.27
N LEU A 225 -24.84 -7.22 -25.63
CA LEU A 225 -24.36 -7.31 -27.01
C LEU A 225 -23.24 -8.34 -27.07
N LYS A 226 -23.42 -9.40 -27.87
CA LYS A 226 -22.46 -10.51 -27.99
C LYS A 226 -21.07 -10.02 -28.39
N GLU A 227 -21.01 -9.00 -29.25
CA GLU A 227 -19.79 -8.38 -29.76
C GLU A 227 -18.98 -7.71 -28.66
N VAL A 228 -19.69 -7.00 -27.77
CA VAL A 228 -19.08 -6.34 -26.62
C VAL A 228 -18.61 -7.38 -25.63
N ASP A 229 -19.41 -8.42 -25.37
CA ASP A 229 -19.05 -9.50 -24.46
C ASP A 229 -17.79 -10.25 -24.92
N MET A 230 -17.63 -10.49 -26.24
CA MET A 230 -16.39 -11.05 -26.79
C MET A 230 -15.16 -10.19 -26.48
N VAL A 231 -15.28 -8.86 -26.48
CA VAL A 231 -14.19 -7.95 -26.09
C VAL A 231 -13.92 -8.05 -24.58
N LEU A 232 -14.97 -8.11 -23.76
CA LEU A 232 -14.83 -8.28 -22.31
C LEU A 232 -14.12 -9.61 -21.97
N ASP A 233 -14.45 -10.68 -22.68
CA ASP A 233 -13.82 -11.99 -22.48
C ASP A 233 -12.35 -11.98 -22.90
N LYS A 234 -11.99 -11.27 -23.98
CA LYS A 234 -10.57 -11.03 -24.33
C LYS A 234 -9.84 -10.28 -23.22
N MET A 235 -10.45 -9.28 -22.59
CA MET A 235 -9.85 -8.57 -21.45
C MET A 235 -9.69 -9.50 -20.23
N ARG A 236 -10.68 -10.34 -19.94
CA ARG A 236 -10.62 -11.33 -18.85
C ARG A 236 -9.53 -12.38 -19.09
N ALA A 237 -9.37 -12.83 -20.33
CA ALA A 237 -8.32 -13.78 -20.73
C ALA A 237 -6.89 -13.24 -20.50
N VAL A 238 -6.70 -11.92 -20.51
CA VAL A 238 -5.43 -11.27 -20.16
C VAL A 238 -5.13 -11.36 -18.65
N GLY A 239 -6.12 -11.67 -17.82
CA GLY A 239 -6.02 -11.75 -16.36
C GLY A 239 -6.50 -10.49 -15.65
N VAL A 240 -7.39 -9.71 -16.27
CA VAL A 240 -7.99 -8.52 -15.67
C VAL A 240 -9.41 -8.82 -15.19
N ASP A 241 -9.74 -8.41 -13.97
CA ASP A 241 -11.10 -8.44 -13.45
C ASP A 241 -11.90 -7.28 -14.07
N VAL A 242 -12.92 -7.59 -14.87
CA VAL A 242 -13.68 -6.59 -15.62
C VAL A 242 -15.05 -6.40 -14.96
N GLN A 243 -15.31 -5.18 -14.49
CA GLN A 243 -16.54 -4.79 -13.81
C GLN A 243 -17.34 -3.83 -14.70
N CYS A 244 -18.51 -4.29 -15.16
CA CYS A 244 -19.40 -3.52 -16.04
C CYS A 244 -20.49 -2.77 -15.28
N ALA A 245 -21.20 -1.85 -15.94
CA ALA A 245 -22.15 -0.92 -15.33
C ALA A 245 -23.23 -1.60 -14.48
N ASN A 246 -23.73 -2.77 -14.90
CA ASN A 246 -24.72 -3.58 -14.19
C ASN A 246 -24.16 -4.39 -13.02
N GLU A 247 -22.84 -4.42 -12.86
CA GLU A 247 -22.11 -5.17 -11.82
C GLU A 247 -21.42 -4.23 -10.81
N ILE A 248 -21.49 -2.92 -11.05
CA ILE A 248 -20.92 -1.90 -10.15
C ILE A 248 -21.92 -1.67 -9.00
N PRO A 249 -21.53 -1.95 -7.74
CA PRO A 249 -22.36 -1.62 -6.58
C PRO A 249 -22.54 -0.11 -6.43
N ASP A 250 -23.58 0.26 -5.69
CA ASP A 250 -23.82 1.65 -5.30
C ASP A 250 -22.58 2.28 -4.65
N THR A 251 -22.40 3.56 -4.91
CA THR A 251 -21.24 4.29 -4.40
C THR A 251 -21.48 4.66 -2.94
N PRO A 252 -20.62 4.24 -1.99
CA PRO A 252 -20.79 4.62 -0.58
C PRO A 252 -20.55 6.12 -0.39
N SER A 253 -21.08 6.66 0.72
CA SER A 253 -20.77 8.02 1.13
C SER A 253 -19.28 8.16 1.46
N LEU A 254 -18.74 9.38 1.38
CA LEU A 254 -17.34 9.59 1.80
C LEU A 254 -17.15 9.23 3.28
N GLU A 255 -18.09 9.57 4.15
CA GLU A 255 -17.98 9.30 5.60
C GLU A 255 -17.84 7.80 5.89
N GLU A 256 -18.62 6.97 5.21
CA GLU A 256 -18.54 5.50 5.33
C GLU A 256 -17.25 4.94 4.73
N ALA A 257 -16.81 5.47 3.58
CA ALA A 257 -15.66 4.97 2.85
C ALA A 257 -14.33 5.43 3.48
N LEU A 258 -14.27 6.65 4.01
CA LEU A 258 -13.03 7.36 4.37
C LEU A 258 -12.08 6.54 5.25
N PRO A 259 -12.54 5.86 6.32
CA PRO A 259 -11.65 5.03 7.12
C PRO A 259 -10.93 4.01 6.25
N ASN A 260 -11.61 3.38 5.29
CA ASN A 260 -11.04 2.37 4.41
C ASN A 260 -10.11 2.93 3.33
N LEU A 261 -10.31 4.17 2.92
CA LEU A 261 -9.47 4.81 1.90
C LEU A 261 -8.06 5.12 2.43
N LEU A 262 -7.94 5.42 3.73
CA LEU A 262 -6.67 5.73 4.35
C LEU A 262 -5.78 4.48 4.43
N VAL A 263 -4.49 4.68 4.19
CA VAL A 263 -3.47 3.63 4.38
C VAL A 263 -3.34 3.33 5.86
N ASP A 264 -3.73 2.13 6.25
CA ASP A 264 -3.69 1.70 7.65
C ASP A 264 -3.08 0.29 7.74
N ARG A 265 -1.78 0.27 8.01
CA ARG A 265 -0.99 -0.96 8.11
C ARG A 265 -1.28 -1.75 9.38
N SER A 266 -2.05 -1.18 10.32
CA SER A 266 -2.45 -1.89 11.53
C SER A 266 -3.57 -2.91 11.26
N ARG A 267 -4.33 -2.75 10.18
CA ARG A 267 -5.47 -3.63 9.82
C ARG A 267 -5.09 -5.04 9.46
N THR A 268 -3.87 -5.22 8.96
CA THR A 268 -3.36 -6.51 8.49
C THR A 268 -2.42 -7.15 9.51
N LEU A 269 -2.36 -6.64 10.74
CA LEU A 269 -1.58 -7.25 11.81
C LEU A 269 -2.17 -8.63 12.14
N SER A 270 -1.29 -9.60 12.37
CA SER A 270 -1.67 -10.92 12.86
C SER A 270 -2.15 -10.81 14.31
N GLU A 271 -2.92 -11.80 14.75
CA GLU A 271 -3.42 -11.86 16.13
C GLU A 271 -2.29 -11.77 17.16
N THR A 272 -1.23 -12.55 16.97
CA THR A 272 0.00 -12.47 17.76
C THR A 272 1.09 -11.75 16.98
N LEU A 273 1.87 -10.89 17.63
CA LEU A 273 2.95 -10.12 17.00
C LEU A 273 4.32 -10.71 17.30
N ASN A 274 5.15 -10.85 16.28
CA ASN A 274 6.56 -11.17 16.43
C ASN A 274 7.38 -9.88 16.57
N ILE A 275 8.10 -9.73 17.68
CA ILE A 275 8.78 -8.48 18.02
C ILE A 275 10.29 -8.61 17.70
N ASP A 276 10.77 -7.79 16.76
CA ASP A 276 12.19 -7.67 16.44
C ASP A 276 12.98 -7.05 17.59
N CYS A 277 14.28 -7.37 17.67
CA CYS A 277 15.22 -6.81 18.63
C CYS A 277 15.22 -5.27 18.61
N THR A 278 15.04 -4.63 17.45
CA THR A 278 14.98 -3.17 17.38
C THR A 278 13.75 -2.57 18.09
N ILE A 279 12.62 -3.28 18.10
CA ILE A 279 11.41 -2.88 18.80
C ILE A 279 11.52 -3.21 20.29
N LEU A 280 12.12 -4.35 20.65
CA LEU A 280 12.44 -4.66 22.04
C LEU A 280 13.25 -3.52 22.68
N LEU A 281 14.33 -3.07 22.01
CA LEU A 281 15.15 -1.95 22.47
C LEU A 281 14.37 -0.63 22.54
N ALA A 282 13.45 -0.40 21.61
CA ALA A 282 12.62 0.79 21.66
C ALA A 282 11.64 0.77 22.84
N LEU A 283 11.01 -0.38 23.12
CA LEU A 283 10.13 -0.56 24.28
C LEU A 283 10.89 -0.38 25.59
N ILE A 284 12.18 -0.71 25.68
CA ILE A 284 12.96 -0.57 26.93
C ILE A 284 13.87 0.66 26.95
N SER A 285 13.84 1.55 25.97
CA SER A 285 14.69 2.75 25.96
C SER A 285 14.16 3.81 26.93
N ASP A 286 15.02 4.46 27.70
CA ASP A 286 14.59 5.59 28.58
C ASP A 286 14.00 6.74 27.75
N ILE A 287 14.51 6.93 26.52
CA ILE A 287 13.99 7.94 25.58
C ILE A 287 12.50 7.73 25.34
N SER A 288 12.03 6.48 25.26
CA SER A 288 10.64 6.18 24.92
C SER A 288 9.66 6.34 26.08
N HIS A 289 10.14 6.51 27.31
CA HIS A 289 9.31 6.47 28.52
C HIS A 289 9.21 7.79 29.27
N GLY A 290 10.08 8.76 28.97
CA GLY A 290 10.07 10.04 29.67
C GLY A 290 11.05 11.05 29.08
N GLU A 291 11.14 12.21 29.72
CA GLU A 291 12.09 13.24 29.29
C GLU A 291 13.53 12.84 29.62
N CYS A 292 14.39 12.96 28.61
CA CYS A 292 15.82 12.73 28.73
C CYS A 292 16.58 14.04 28.51
N GLU A 293 17.56 14.30 29.38
CA GLU A 293 18.52 15.37 29.18
C GLU A 293 19.45 15.04 28.01
N ILE A 294 19.93 16.07 27.30
CA ILE A 294 20.87 15.90 26.20
C ILE A 294 22.26 16.20 26.74
N LEU A 295 23.11 15.18 26.86
CA LEU A 295 24.48 15.33 27.31
C LEU A 295 25.45 15.38 26.13
N ASP A 296 26.54 16.15 26.28
CA ASP A 296 27.50 16.41 25.20
C ASP A 296 28.26 15.16 24.72
N TRP A 297 28.39 14.16 25.59
CA TRP A 297 29.07 12.90 25.28
C TRP A 297 28.14 11.85 24.65
N TYR A 298 26.84 12.13 24.52
CA TYR A 298 25.94 11.24 23.79
C TYR A 298 26.27 11.24 22.29
N PRO A 299 26.23 10.07 21.62
CA PRO A 299 26.31 9.99 20.17
C PRO A 299 25.28 10.92 19.51
N GLY A 300 25.62 11.46 18.34
CA GLY A 300 24.75 12.40 17.61
C GLY A 300 23.37 11.81 17.33
N GLU A 301 23.31 10.51 17.07
CA GLU A 301 22.07 9.76 16.83
C GLU A 301 21.16 9.73 18.07
N VAL A 302 21.73 9.51 19.27
CA VAL A 302 20.98 9.52 20.54
C VAL A 302 20.42 10.92 20.82
N ARG A 303 21.25 11.95 20.61
CA ARG A 303 20.81 13.36 20.77
C ARG A 303 19.67 13.70 19.81
N ALA A 304 19.75 13.24 18.56
CA ALA A 304 18.70 13.43 17.57
C ALA A 304 17.40 12.71 17.97
N GLN A 305 17.48 11.47 18.47
CA GLN A 305 16.33 10.71 18.96
C GLN A 305 15.65 11.40 20.15
N ILE A 306 16.40 11.94 21.11
CA ILE A 306 15.83 12.71 22.24
C ILE A 306 15.10 13.97 21.73
N LEU A 307 15.68 14.70 20.79
CA LEU A 307 15.03 15.88 20.20
C LEU A 307 13.77 15.53 19.41
N GLU A 308 13.78 14.39 18.72
CA GLU A 308 12.62 13.89 18.00
C GLU A 308 11.49 13.48 18.96
N GLU A 309 11.82 12.77 20.03
CA GLU A 309 10.86 12.34 21.06
C GLU A 309 10.15 13.53 21.74
N ARG A 310 10.77 14.70 21.78
CA ARG A 310 10.13 15.94 22.26
C ARG A 310 9.04 16.45 21.31
N LYS A 311 9.14 16.15 20.02
CA LYS A 311 8.15 16.53 19.00
C LYS A 311 7.04 15.50 18.89
N GLU A 312 7.41 14.23 18.94
CA GLU A 312 6.50 13.11 18.75
C GLU A 312 6.94 11.92 19.60
N LYS A 313 6.07 11.52 20.53
CA LYS A 313 6.33 10.44 21.48
C LYS A 313 6.16 9.07 20.80
N LEU A 314 7.18 8.21 20.86
CA LEU A 314 7.19 6.97 20.12
C LEU A 314 6.14 5.97 20.59
N LEU A 315 6.06 5.73 21.90
CA LEU A 315 5.15 4.74 22.46
C LEU A 315 3.69 5.09 22.20
N PRO A 316 3.15 6.23 22.66
CA PRO A 316 1.73 6.52 22.52
C PRO A 316 1.29 6.78 21.07
N THR A 317 2.20 7.22 20.19
CA THR A 317 1.85 7.55 18.79
C THR A 317 2.00 6.38 17.84
N HIS A 318 3.01 5.52 18.02
CA HIS A 318 3.35 4.47 17.04
C HIS A 318 3.23 3.07 17.61
N LEU A 319 3.96 2.75 18.68
CA LEU A 319 4.08 1.36 19.14
C LEU A 319 2.85 0.88 19.91
N TYR A 320 2.31 1.67 20.83
CA TYR A 320 1.12 1.28 21.60
C TYR A 320 -0.13 1.16 20.74
N PRO A 321 -0.41 2.05 19.77
CA PRO A 321 -1.51 1.83 18.83
C PRO A 321 -1.35 0.57 17.98
N ALA A 322 -0.12 0.25 17.54
CA ALA A 322 0.13 -0.95 16.74
C ALA A 322 0.08 -2.25 17.56
N ILE A 323 0.60 -2.24 18.79
CA ILE A 323 0.59 -3.41 19.68
C ILE A 323 -0.80 -3.63 20.29
N ALA A 324 -1.47 -2.56 20.70
CA ALA A 324 -2.79 -2.56 21.33
C ALA A 324 -2.93 -3.68 22.39
N SER A 325 -3.79 -4.67 22.12
CA SER A 325 -4.03 -5.83 22.98
C SER A 325 -3.47 -7.14 22.42
N HIS A 326 -2.68 -7.08 21.35
CA HIS A 326 -2.11 -8.25 20.71
C HIS A 326 -1.12 -8.95 21.65
N PRO A 327 -1.22 -10.28 21.82
CA PRO A 327 -0.15 -11.07 22.42
C PRO A 327 1.15 -10.89 21.63
N MET A 328 2.28 -10.93 22.32
CA MET A 328 3.58 -10.71 21.72
C MET A 328 4.52 -11.89 21.98
N VAL A 329 5.28 -12.23 20.94
CA VAL A 329 6.37 -13.20 20.99
C VAL A 329 7.65 -12.57 20.45
N THR A 330 8.80 -13.08 20.85
CA THR A 330 10.09 -12.74 20.25
C THR A 330 10.96 -13.99 20.19
N THR A 331 11.92 -14.03 19.27
CA THR A 331 12.83 -15.17 19.17
C THR A 331 13.88 -15.14 20.28
N GLN A 332 14.37 -16.32 20.67
CA GLN A 332 15.45 -16.44 21.65
C GLN A 332 16.68 -15.61 21.25
N GLU A 333 17.06 -15.63 19.97
CA GLU A 333 18.19 -14.87 19.44
C GLU A 333 17.99 -13.35 19.56
N ALA A 334 16.75 -12.87 19.37
CA ALA A 334 16.42 -11.46 19.57
C ALA A 334 16.49 -11.07 21.04
N ALA A 335 15.97 -11.93 21.93
CA ALA A 335 16.04 -11.74 23.37
C ALA A 335 17.50 -11.74 23.87
N ASP A 336 18.32 -12.69 23.40
CA ASP A 336 19.74 -12.79 23.76
C ASP A 336 20.53 -11.59 23.26
N GLN A 337 20.27 -11.14 22.03
CA GLN A 337 20.88 -9.92 21.49
C GLN A 337 20.47 -8.68 22.28
N MET A 338 19.20 -8.55 22.65
CA MET A 338 18.73 -7.46 23.51
C MET A 338 19.47 -7.50 24.86
N ASN A 339 19.53 -8.67 25.50
CA ASN A 339 20.20 -8.83 26.80
C ASN A 339 21.67 -8.46 26.74
N LEU A 340 22.40 -8.86 25.69
CA LEU A 340 23.80 -8.47 25.48
C LEU A 340 23.96 -6.95 25.41
N ILE A 341 23.06 -6.27 24.67
CA ILE A 341 23.07 -4.81 24.54
C ILE A 341 22.74 -4.16 25.90
N VAL A 342 21.74 -4.68 26.60
CA VAL A 342 21.29 -4.17 27.91
C VAL A 342 22.39 -4.29 28.95
N ASP A 343 23.05 -5.45 29.05
CA ASP A 343 24.11 -5.66 30.03
C ASP A 343 25.31 -4.74 29.78
N THR A 344 25.57 -4.38 28.53
CA THR A 344 26.69 -3.54 28.11
C THR A 344 26.40 -2.04 28.26
N LEU A 345 25.20 -1.58 27.88
CA LEU A 345 24.94 -0.15 27.68
C LEU A 345 23.87 0.43 28.60
N ALA A 346 22.89 -0.37 29.03
CA ALA A 346 21.65 0.15 29.59
C ALA A 346 21.80 0.86 30.95
N THR A 347 20.93 1.84 31.19
CA THR A 347 20.72 2.43 32.52
C THR A 347 20.08 1.42 33.48
N ASP A 348 20.00 1.76 34.78
CA ASP A 348 19.34 0.88 35.75
C ASP A 348 17.83 0.75 35.48
N LYS A 349 17.18 1.82 35.02
CA LYS A 349 15.76 1.80 34.65
C LYS A 349 15.51 0.95 33.40
N GLU A 350 16.35 1.09 32.38
CA GLU A 350 16.28 0.27 31.16
C GLU A 350 16.49 -1.23 31.48
N LYS A 351 17.40 -1.57 32.40
CA LYS A 351 17.59 -2.96 32.87
C LYS A 351 16.35 -3.51 33.58
N ILE A 352 15.73 -2.72 34.45
CA ILE A 352 14.49 -3.13 35.12
C ILE A 352 13.38 -3.36 34.09
N ARG A 353 13.21 -2.45 33.12
CA ARG A 353 12.22 -2.61 32.04
C ARG A 353 12.50 -3.84 31.18
N ALA A 354 13.76 -4.15 30.86
CA ALA A 354 14.12 -5.38 30.14
C ALA A 354 13.69 -6.65 30.89
N ASN A 355 13.94 -6.72 32.21
CA ASN A 355 13.54 -7.86 33.04
C ASN A 355 12.02 -8.01 33.12
N LEU A 356 11.28 -6.89 33.24
CA LEU A 356 9.82 -6.90 33.25
C LEU A 356 9.25 -7.33 31.88
N LEU A 357 9.79 -6.80 30.79
CA LEU A 357 9.31 -7.02 29.43
C LEU A 357 9.29 -8.50 29.06
N LEU A 358 10.33 -9.24 29.45
CA LEU A 358 10.51 -10.67 29.12
C LEU A 358 10.26 -11.61 30.32
N ALA A 359 9.81 -11.08 31.48
CA ALA A 359 9.72 -11.80 32.75
C ALA A 359 10.99 -12.61 33.09
N GLN A 360 12.16 -11.97 32.98
CA GLN A 360 13.46 -12.61 33.17
C GLN A 360 14.04 -12.37 34.57
N ARG A 361 15.05 -13.17 34.93
CA ARG A 361 15.80 -13.06 36.20
C ARG A 361 14.87 -13.20 37.41
N ASP A 362 14.84 -12.18 38.27
CA ASP A 362 14.00 -12.08 39.46
C ASP A 362 12.49 -11.99 39.17
N ARG A 363 12.10 -11.90 37.88
CA ARG A 363 10.72 -11.69 37.45
C ARG A 363 10.02 -12.91 36.86
N GLN A 364 10.68 -14.08 36.82
CA GLN A 364 10.15 -15.30 36.19
C GLN A 364 8.83 -15.83 36.79
N ASN A 365 8.58 -15.58 38.07
CA ASN A 365 7.39 -16.07 38.78
C ASN A 365 6.40 -14.96 39.16
N VAL A 366 6.58 -13.75 38.59
CA VAL A 366 5.71 -12.60 38.85
C VAL A 366 4.48 -12.69 37.96
N SER A 367 3.31 -12.37 38.49
CA SER A 367 2.07 -12.43 37.70
C SER A 367 2.05 -11.36 36.59
N PRO A 368 1.38 -11.61 35.45
CA PRO A 368 1.23 -10.63 34.37
C PRO A 368 0.72 -9.26 34.84
N ASP A 369 -0.23 -9.23 35.77
CA ASP A 369 -0.82 -8.00 36.31
C ASP A 369 0.19 -7.20 37.13
N GLU A 370 1.04 -7.89 37.91
CA GLU A 370 2.11 -7.25 38.68
C GLU A 370 3.22 -6.73 37.75
N LEU A 371 3.61 -7.49 36.72
CA LEU A 371 4.56 -7.03 35.71
C LEU A 371 4.08 -5.75 35.02
N LEU A 372 2.80 -5.71 34.62
CA LEU A 372 2.19 -4.55 33.99
C LEU A 372 2.14 -3.35 34.95
N LYS A 373 1.78 -3.58 36.22
CA LYS A 373 1.75 -2.54 37.24
C LYS A 373 3.14 -1.92 37.44
N GLU A 374 4.18 -2.73 37.54
CA GLU A 374 5.56 -2.25 37.67
C GLU A 374 6.05 -1.55 36.39
N TRP A 375 5.69 -2.07 35.21
CA TRP A 375 5.99 -1.44 33.93
C TRP A 375 5.41 -0.03 33.84
N LEU A 376 4.14 0.14 34.20
CA LEU A 376 3.45 1.43 34.20
C LEU A 376 4.07 2.42 35.19
N ALA A 377 4.58 1.95 36.33
CA ALA A 377 5.28 2.81 37.30
C ALA A 377 6.61 3.37 36.76
N LEU A 378 7.15 2.81 35.68
CA LEU A 378 8.39 3.22 35.04
C LEU A 378 8.18 4.02 33.75
N SER A 379 6.94 4.45 33.45
CA SER A 379 6.60 5.19 32.25
C SER A 379 5.76 6.44 32.54
N ASP A 380 6.05 7.54 31.85
CA ASP A 380 5.21 8.75 31.84
C ASP A 380 3.99 8.60 30.91
N HIS A 381 3.76 7.41 30.37
CA HIS A 381 2.79 7.14 29.31
C HIS A 381 1.87 5.99 29.71
N PRO A 382 0.54 6.14 29.59
CA PRO A 382 -0.37 5.05 29.84
C PRO A 382 -0.20 3.97 28.75
N ALA A 383 -0.20 2.71 29.16
CA ALA A 383 -0.29 1.58 28.23
C ALA A 383 -1.71 1.48 27.63
N PRO A 384 -1.85 0.93 26.41
CA PRO A 384 -3.17 0.72 25.81
C PRO A 384 -3.97 -0.31 26.61
N LYS A 385 -5.30 -0.24 26.50
CA LYS A 385 -6.18 -1.20 27.16
C LYS A 385 -5.90 -2.61 26.63
N GLY A 386 -5.59 -3.53 27.54
CA GLY A 386 -5.28 -4.91 27.20
C GLY A 386 -3.83 -5.16 26.78
N PHE A 387 -2.91 -4.20 26.97
CA PHE A 387 -1.47 -4.42 26.80
C PHE A 387 -0.99 -5.61 27.66
N GLN A 388 -0.29 -6.57 27.05
CA GLN A 388 0.07 -7.82 27.70
C GLN A 388 1.57 -7.90 27.96
N LEU A 389 1.93 -8.31 29.18
CA LEU A 389 3.27 -8.70 29.57
C LEU A 389 3.25 -10.08 30.24
N PRO A 390 4.32 -10.88 30.12
CA PRO A 390 5.54 -10.62 29.35
C PRO A 390 5.39 -10.91 27.84
N ILE A 391 6.35 -10.41 27.04
CA ILE A 391 6.58 -10.92 25.69
C ILE A 391 7.18 -12.31 25.82
N ARG A 392 6.54 -13.31 25.21
CA ARG A 392 7.02 -14.71 25.28
C ARG A 392 8.26 -14.89 24.42
N VAL A 393 9.30 -15.50 24.98
CA VAL A 393 10.51 -15.85 24.23
C VAL A 393 10.36 -17.26 23.69
N GLU A 394 10.52 -17.43 22.37
CA GLU A 394 10.38 -18.71 21.69
C GLU A 394 11.64 -19.08 20.90
N PRO A 395 12.05 -20.37 20.87
CA PRO A 395 13.16 -20.80 20.05
C PRO A 395 12.80 -20.71 18.56
N SER A 396 13.62 -19.99 17.79
CA SER A 396 13.36 -19.77 16.36
C SER A 396 13.26 -21.08 15.57
N ASN A 397 14.12 -22.07 15.89
CA ASN A 397 14.22 -23.35 15.19
C ASN A 397 14.34 -23.20 13.65
N ILE A 398 15.09 -22.19 13.19
CA ILE A 398 15.19 -21.81 11.78
C ILE A 398 15.54 -22.99 10.86
N ASP A 399 16.48 -23.85 11.25
CA ASP A 399 16.89 -25.02 10.46
C ASP A 399 15.72 -25.93 10.09
N LYS A 400 14.72 -26.03 10.97
CA LYS A 400 13.51 -26.83 10.75
C LYS A 400 12.44 -26.08 9.93
N ARG A 401 12.47 -24.74 9.95
CA ARG A 401 11.43 -23.88 9.37
C ARG A 401 11.74 -23.45 7.94
N ILE A 402 13.02 -23.28 7.58
CA ILE A 402 13.43 -22.86 6.23
C ILE A 402 12.90 -23.82 5.16
N GLY A 403 12.85 -25.12 5.44
CA GLY A 403 12.36 -26.12 4.50
C GLY A 403 10.90 -25.93 4.06
N GLY A 404 10.08 -25.26 4.89
CA GLY A 404 8.68 -24.97 4.60
C GLY A 404 8.43 -23.57 4.00
N LEU A 405 9.46 -22.75 3.85
CA LEU A 405 9.33 -21.41 3.27
C LEU A 405 9.46 -21.44 1.74
N PRO A 406 8.92 -20.41 1.05
CA PRO A 406 9.09 -20.26 -0.40
C PRO A 406 10.55 -20.30 -0.85
N ALA A 407 10.79 -20.69 -2.10
CA ALA A 407 12.15 -20.85 -2.64
C ALA A 407 13.02 -19.58 -2.51
N VAL A 408 12.40 -18.40 -2.51
CA VAL A 408 13.05 -17.10 -2.30
C VAL A 408 13.72 -16.99 -0.92
N ALA A 409 13.21 -17.68 0.11
CA ALA A 409 13.77 -17.65 1.46
C ALA A 409 15.22 -18.15 1.49
N LYS A 410 15.57 -19.17 0.70
CA LYS A 410 16.96 -19.67 0.65
C LYS A 410 17.97 -18.63 0.15
N LYS A 411 17.57 -17.75 -0.78
CA LYS A 411 18.45 -16.67 -1.23
C LYS A 411 18.49 -15.54 -0.22
N LEU A 412 17.36 -15.22 0.40
CA LEU A 412 17.29 -14.24 1.49
C LEU A 412 18.17 -14.64 2.67
N GLU A 413 18.22 -15.93 3.01
CA GLU A 413 19.06 -16.46 4.09
C GLU A 413 20.54 -16.13 3.88
N ALA A 414 21.05 -16.22 2.65
CA ALA A 414 22.44 -15.89 2.33
C ALA A 414 22.75 -14.39 2.47
N GLU A 415 21.74 -13.52 2.35
CA GLU A 415 21.88 -12.06 2.46
C GLU A 415 21.54 -11.51 3.86
N LEU A 416 20.75 -12.25 4.62
CA LEU A 416 20.35 -11.93 5.98
C LEU A 416 21.33 -12.57 6.97
N GLY A 417 21.91 -11.75 7.84
CA GLY A 417 22.73 -12.30 8.93
C GLY A 417 21.89 -13.16 9.89
N PRO A 418 22.51 -14.07 10.67
CA PRO A 418 21.82 -15.08 11.48
C PRO A 418 20.69 -14.53 12.36
N LEU A 419 20.93 -13.39 13.02
CA LEU A 419 19.92 -12.72 13.85
C LEU A 419 18.67 -12.32 13.05
N ASN A 420 18.85 -11.67 11.90
CA ASN A 420 17.71 -11.23 11.08
C ASN A 420 16.96 -12.43 10.51
N THR A 421 17.68 -13.48 10.09
CA THR A 421 17.06 -14.73 9.66
C THR A 421 16.21 -15.32 10.77
N SER A 422 16.74 -15.42 11.99
CA SER A 422 15.98 -15.92 13.15
C SER A 422 14.66 -15.19 13.35
N ILE A 423 14.65 -13.86 13.26
CA ILE A 423 13.48 -13.02 13.55
C ILE A 423 12.49 -13.05 12.39
N PHE A 424 12.93 -12.68 11.19
CA PHE A 424 12.02 -12.49 10.05
C PHE A 424 11.51 -13.82 9.50
N PHE A 425 12.31 -14.89 9.49
CA PHE A 425 11.85 -16.19 8.99
C PHE A 425 10.97 -16.91 10.02
N TYR A 426 11.19 -16.66 11.31
CA TYR A 426 10.26 -17.11 12.33
C TYR A 426 8.88 -16.50 12.10
N GLY A 427 8.78 -15.17 11.96
CA GLY A 427 7.51 -14.50 11.65
C GLY A 427 6.90 -15.00 10.34
N TRP A 428 7.71 -15.15 9.29
CA TRP A 428 7.26 -15.67 8.00
C TRP A 428 6.64 -17.06 8.10
N SER A 429 7.38 -18.02 8.67
CA SER A 429 6.97 -19.42 8.72
C SER A 429 5.80 -19.69 9.67
N THR A 430 5.54 -18.77 10.60
CA THR A 430 4.42 -18.84 11.55
C THR A 430 3.22 -17.98 11.12
N GLY A 431 3.33 -17.26 10.00
CA GLY A 431 2.27 -16.35 9.54
C GLY A 431 2.08 -15.14 10.46
N LEU A 432 3.07 -14.79 11.29
CA LEU A 432 3.02 -13.66 12.20
C LEU A 432 3.60 -12.41 11.57
N THR A 433 2.97 -11.27 11.84
CA THR A 433 3.52 -9.96 11.54
C THR A 433 4.74 -9.70 12.41
N THR A 434 5.86 -9.38 11.76
CA THR A 434 7.07 -8.94 12.46
C THR A 434 7.09 -7.42 12.59
N LEU A 435 7.04 -6.91 13.82
CA LEU A 435 7.23 -5.49 14.11
C LEU A 435 8.73 -5.20 14.16
N SER A 436 9.20 -4.23 13.36
CA SER A 436 10.62 -3.88 13.28
C SER A 436 10.83 -2.39 13.02
N SER A 437 11.88 -1.79 13.59
CA SER A 437 12.38 -0.47 13.16
C SER A 437 13.53 -0.58 12.15
N ASN A 438 13.90 -1.79 11.74
CA ASN A 438 15.02 -2.03 10.81
C ASN A 438 14.61 -1.84 9.35
N ARG A 439 14.43 -0.57 8.96
CA ARG A 439 13.99 -0.17 7.61
C ARG A 439 14.91 -0.71 6.51
N ALA A 440 16.22 -0.80 6.77
CA ALA A 440 17.17 -1.29 5.77
C ALA A 440 16.92 -2.77 5.45
N ARG A 441 16.75 -3.62 6.47
CA ARG A 441 16.50 -5.06 6.27
C ARG A 441 15.12 -5.32 5.71
N ALA A 442 14.08 -4.64 6.18
CA ALA A 442 12.74 -4.77 5.60
C ALA A 442 12.71 -4.40 4.11
N LYS A 443 13.37 -3.30 3.70
CA LYS A 443 13.47 -2.92 2.28
C LYS A 443 14.29 -3.91 1.45
N GLN A 444 15.35 -4.48 2.04
CA GLN A 444 16.14 -5.51 1.37
C GLN A 444 15.29 -6.76 1.11
N ILE A 445 14.53 -7.21 2.12
CA ILE A 445 13.61 -8.34 2.01
C ILE A 445 12.56 -8.06 0.93
N GLU A 446 11.86 -6.93 1.01
CA GLU A 446 10.83 -6.55 0.04
C GLU A 446 11.37 -6.49 -1.40
N ARG A 447 12.54 -5.86 -1.59
CA ARG A 447 13.19 -5.79 -2.90
C ARG A 447 13.48 -7.17 -3.49
N LEU A 448 14.09 -8.06 -2.71
CA LEU A 448 14.46 -9.39 -3.20
C LEU A 448 13.24 -10.26 -3.49
N ILE A 449 12.19 -10.15 -2.69
CA ILE A 449 10.93 -10.84 -2.94
C ILE A 449 10.28 -10.33 -4.22
N ASN A 450 10.26 -9.01 -4.43
CA ASN A 450 9.73 -8.42 -5.66
C ASN A 450 10.58 -8.78 -6.88
N GLU A 451 11.90 -8.85 -6.76
CA GLU A 451 12.79 -9.22 -7.89
C GLU A 451 12.65 -10.69 -8.30
N MET A 452 12.36 -11.58 -7.35
CA MET A 452 12.29 -13.02 -7.62
C MET A 452 10.88 -13.54 -7.85
N GLY A 453 9.87 -12.82 -7.35
CA GLY A 453 8.48 -13.26 -7.34
C GLY A 453 8.22 -14.35 -6.31
N LEU A 454 6.93 -14.51 -6.01
CA LEU A 454 6.35 -15.61 -5.26
C LEU A 454 5.38 -16.36 -6.19
N LYS A 455 5.18 -17.66 -5.92
CA LYS A 455 4.18 -18.45 -6.65
C LYS A 455 2.78 -18.16 -6.11
N ASP A 456 1.77 -18.44 -6.92
CA ASP A 456 0.38 -18.34 -6.50
C ASP A 456 0.13 -19.18 -5.23
N GLY A 457 -0.47 -18.56 -4.22
CA GLY A 457 -0.72 -19.17 -2.91
C GLY A 457 0.44 -19.06 -1.91
N GLU A 458 1.63 -18.63 -2.33
CA GLU A 458 2.70 -18.26 -1.41
C GLU A 458 2.47 -16.84 -0.88
N ALA A 459 2.96 -16.54 0.32
CA ALA A 459 2.97 -15.20 0.87
C ALA A 459 4.39 -14.85 1.31
N GLY A 460 4.76 -13.58 1.20
CA GLY A 460 6.01 -13.06 1.76
C GLY A 460 5.90 -12.87 3.29
N PRO A 461 7.02 -12.57 3.98
CA PRO A 461 6.97 -12.17 5.37
C PRO A 461 6.20 -10.86 5.50
N HIS A 462 5.25 -10.82 6.43
CA HIS A 462 4.55 -9.59 6.75
C HIS A 462 5.36 -8.79 7.78
N ILE A 463 5.85 -7.62 7.38
CA ILE A 463 6.71 -6.77 8.22
C ILE A 463 6.00 -5.44 8.43
N TRP A 464 5.67 -5.14 9.68
CA TRP A 464 5.23 -3.82 10.09
C TRP A 464 6.45 -3.00 10.50
N LEU A 465 6.68 -1.91 9.77
CA LEU A 465 7.81 -1.02 10.03
C LEU A 465 7.39 0.11 10.95
N CYS A 466 8.00 0.16 12.13
CA CYS A 466 7.99 1.36 12.95
C CYS A 466 8.79 2.46 12.21
N GLY A 467 8.21 3.65 12.12
CA GLY A 467 8.83 4.80 11.44
C GLY A 467 10.19 5.17 12.04
N GLU A 468 10.36 4.93 13.35
CA GLU A 468 11.52 5.34 14.13
C GLU A 468 12.14 4.19 14.93
N SER A 469 13.45 4.28 15.16
CA SER A 469 14.20 3.44 16.09
C SER A 469 14.59 4.24 17.34
N ARG A 470 14.91 3.52 18.42
CA ARG A 470 15.41 4.14 19.66
C ARG A 470 16.60 3.37 20.18
N SER A 471 17.60 4.14 20.59
CA SER A 471 18.80 3.63 21.24
C SER A 471 18.60 3.59 22.75
N LEU A 472 19.36 2.75 23.42
CA LEU A 472 19.50 2.84 24.88
C LEU A 472 20.40 4.01 25.25
N ILE A 473 20.18 4.57 26.43
CA ILE A 473 21.05 5.62 26.98
C ILE A 473 22.25 4.95 27.65
N ALA A 474 23.43 5.10 27.04
CA ALA A 474 24.66 4.57 27.62
C ALA A 474 24.93 5.21 29.00
N LYS A 475 25.29 4.41 30.02
CA LYS A 475 25.69 4.95 31.34
C LYS A 475 26.97 5.79 31.31
N HIS A 476 27.90 5.48 30.40
CA HIS A 476 29.17 6.19 30.24
C HIS A 476 29.46 6.39 28.74
N GLY A 477 30.03 7.54 28.38
CA GLY A 477 30.45 7.81 27.01
C GLY A 477 31.38 6.69 26.53
N ARG A 478 31.19 6.21 25.30
CA ARG A 478 32.17 5.33 24.65
C ARG A 478 33.52 6.03 24.75
N ARG A 479 34.41 5.54 25.62
CA ARG A 479 35.79 6.04 25.67
C ARG A 479 36.33 5.90 24.26
N ARG A 480 36.65 7.03 23.62
CA ARG A 480 37.46 7.06 22.41
C ARG A 480 38.77 6.40 22.79
N PHE A 481 38.97 5.16 22.38
CA PHE A 481 40.30 4.57 22.28
C PHE A 481 40.92 5.00 20.96
#